data_AF-A0A165NG02-F1
#
_entry.id   AF-A0A165NG02-F1
#
_cell.length_a   1.000
_cell.length_b   1.000
_cell.length_c   1.000
_cell.angle_alpha   90.00
_cell.angle_beta   90.00
_cell.angle_gamma   90.00
#
_symmetry.space_group_name_H-M   'P 1'
#
loop_
_entity.id
_entity.type
_entity.pdbx_description
1 polymer ?
#
loop_
_entity_poly.entity_id
_entity_poly.type
_entity_poly.pdbx_seq_one_letter_code
_entity_poly.pdbx_strand_id
1 'polypeptide(L)'
;MLSKLWTSSVLRTTLNHVRTDDLLVFGRVCIVWREALLSHQTFWDNISLSSMPPPLLHFLQTGTCRRQVQAVTYPALLQLPTEVLSMFIDFMSFEDLIHFGQVSHRTRAVSRQHHRFWHSVHLTDTSPRQLRRFLAQIGSSDNTRTVLDVNIAIKGCSAAVTNIVLPVIRQTLHRIRRMELYLHGALAQSLLLNLAVPAPSLTRILLSVDLSSCVDSEMPCLGLDLFAGCAPALFNVGLQHFRLPSHPLPAFAAVRFMELVCDASRGGQAVQLVSSHVVGCFPLVERMLFRGPDFAVNDVNGQDLFKQALHLKELHLQLRHRTSAFLHLLPDTGAALPLICATFPPSDVVAIFLQHMHGPIHLRIVRKRGAQRHVSVDIIDQRSGIVRRCQDVNDHSKPCTIPANVFKRTEWLADIVECTLFASVCMQDELLLRLPRLPNVKKVTFVLDSELQAKAVQGSLDFPSVQLLVLASRGTSSRRIRIADVATFARACFNCRALDRPEVRVEAVHPVVLV
;
A
#
# COMPACT_ATOMS: atom_id res chain seq x y z
N MET A 1 21.75 -18.13 3.43
CA MET A 1 22.66 -17.42 4.38
C MET A 1 22.83 -18.22 5.66
N LEU A 2 21.76 -18.67 6.30
CA LEU A 2 21.79 -19.47 7.53
C LEU A 2 22.44 -20.86 7.39
N SER A 3 22.24 -21.56 6.26
CA SER A 3 22.98 -22.81 5.98
C SER A 3 24.48 -22.60 5.75
N LYS A 4 24.88 -21.41 5.27
CA LYS A 4 26.29 -21.02 5.10
C LYS A 4 26.94 -20.61 6.43
N LEU A 5 26.17 -20.03 7.36
CA LEU A 5 26.63 -19.76 8.73
C LEU A 5 26.83 -21.05 9.54
N TRP A 6 25.98 -22.06 9.33
CA TRP A 6 26.09 -23.35 10.03
C TRP A 6 27.23 -24.25 9.52
N THR A 7 27.72 -23.99 8.31
CA THR A 7 28.88 -24.67 7.69
C THR A 7 30.19 -23.91 7.89
N SER A 8 30.15 -22.69 8.43
CA SER A 8 31.35 -21.93 8.81
C SER A 8 32.09 -22.63 9.95
N SER A 9 33.35 -22.98 9.72
CA SER A 9 34.21 -23.63 10.73
C SER A 9 34.33 -22.78 12.00
N VAL A 10 34.27 -21.44 11.89
CA VAL A 10 34.35 -20.52 13.03
C VAL A 10 33.22 -20.79 14.03
N LEU A 11 31.96 -20.81 13.58
CA LEU A 11 30.80 -21.07 14.43
C LEU A 11 30.82 -22.48 15.04
N ARG A 12 31.27 -23.48 14.27
CA ARG A 12 31.37 -24.87 14.74
C ARG A 12 32.45 -25.04 15.80
N THR A 13 33.57 -24.32 15.69
CA THR A 13 34.66 -24.36 16.67
C THR A 13 34.30 -23.59 17.95
N THR A 14 33.60 -22.45 17.82
CA THR A 14 33.10 -21.70 18.99
C THR A 14 32.02 -22.48 19.74
N LEU A 15 31.16 -23.25 19.06
CA LEU A 15 30.10 -24.06 19.68
C LEU A 15 30.59 -25.38 20.27
N ASN A 16 31.70 -25.95 19.80
CA ASN A 16 32.27 -27.20 20.33
C ASN A 16 32.99 -27.05 21.69
N HIS A 17 33.17 -25.82 22.19
CA HIS A 17 33.74 -25.55 23.52
C HIS A 17 32.72 -25.04 24.54
N VAL A 18 31.44 -25.07 24.17
CA VAL A 18 30.33 -24.55 24.97
C VAL A 18 29.67 -25.70 25.71
N ARG A 19 29.54 -25.60 27.04
CA ARG A 19 29.02 -26.67 27.91
C ARG A 19 27.55 -26.97 27.57
N THR A 20 27.11 -28.19 27.83
CA THR A 20 25.73 -28.67 27.56
C THR A 20 24.62 -27.79 28.15
N ASP A 21 24.88 -27.02 29.21
CA ASP A 21 23.92 -26.09 29.80
C ASP A 21 23.71 -24.80 28.97
N ASP A 22 24.67 -24.44 28.12
CA ASP A 22 24.59 -23.27 27.24
C ASP A 22 23.82 -23.57 25.93
N LEU A 23 23.70 -24.84 25.54
CA LEU A 23 22.85 -25.29 24.42
C LEU A 23 21.35 -25.09 24.69
N LEU A 24 20.93 -25.10 25.97
CA LEU A 24 19.57 -24.77 26.40
C LEU A 24 19.24 -23.28 26.21
N VAL A 25 20.24 -22.40 26.33
CA VAL A 25 20.10 -20.97 26.04
C VAL A 25 19.97 -20.75 24.54
N PHE A 26 20.75 -21.49 23.73
CA PHE A 26 20.63 -21.49 22.26
C PHE A 26 19.23 -21.95 21.81
N GLY A 27 18.69 -23.00 22.41
CA GLY A 27 17.33 -23.48 22.16
C GLY A 27 16.22 -22.48 22.52
N ARG A 28 16.43 -21.62 23.53
CA ARG A 28 15.49 -20.54 23.92
C ARG A 28 15.60 -19.31 23.03
N VAL A 29 16.78 -19.03 22.50
CA VAL A 29 17.03 -18.01 21.49
C VAL A 29 16.40 -18.41 20.14
N CYS A 30 16.36 -19.72 19.82
CA CYS A 30 15.60 -20.26 18.70
C CYS A 30 14.06 -20.08 18.82
N ILE A 31 13.52 -19.73 19.98
CA ILE A 31 12.07 -19.51 20.18
C ILE A 31 11.62 -18.15 19.62
N VAL A 32 12.48 -17.12 19.67
CA VAL A 32 12.25 -15.85 18.93
C VAL A 32 12.32 -16.11 17.43
N TRP A 33 13.12 -17.09 17.01
CA TRP A 33 13.17 -17.57 15.63
C TRP A 33 11.97 -18.44 15.24
N ARG A 34 11.16 -18.93 16.19
CA ARG A 34 10.02 -19.81 15.87
C ARG A 34 9.04 -19.13 14.91
N GLU A 35 8.70 -17.86 15.13
CA GLU A 35 7.77 -17.16 14.22
C GLU A 35 8.40 -16.79 12.86
N ALA A 36 9.71 -16.52 12.82
CA ALA A 36 10.42 -16.30 11.56
C ALA A 36 10.62 -17.62 10.76
N LEU A 37 10.91 -18.73 11.44
CA LEU A 37 11.12 -20.07 10.86
C LEU A 37 9.81 -20.80 10.53
N LEU A 38 8.68 -20.47 11.16
CA LEU A 38 7.37 -21.02 10.79
C LEU A 38 6.97 -20.67 9.35
N SER A 39 7.61 -19.67 8.72
CA SER A 39 7.47 -19.37 7.29
C SER A 39 8.28 -20.28 6.36
N HIS A 40 9.19 -21.11 6.89
CA HIS A 40 10.07 -22.02 6.15
C HIS A 40 9.88 -23.46 6.65
N GLN A 41 8.86 -24.13 6.12
CA GLN A 41 8.41 -25.48 6.52
C GLN A 41 9.51 -26.56 6.40
N THR A 42 10.44 -26.42 5.46
CA THR A 42 11.54 -27.38 5.21
C THR A 42 12.60 -27.47 6.32
N PHE A 43 12.65 -26.49 7.23
CA PHE A 43 13.57 -26.53 8.36
C PHE A 43 13.11 -27.50 9.46
N TRP A 44 11.79 -27.61 9.68
CA TRP A 44 11.22 -28.42 10.75
C TRP A 44 11.15 -29.91 10.40
N ASP A 45 11.01 -30.26 9.12
CA ASP A 45 10.96 -31.65 8.66
C ASP A 45 12.28 -32.42 8.92
N ASN A 46 13.37 -31.70 9.18
CA ASN A 46 14.70 -32.29 9.43
C ASN A 46 15.10 -32.34 10.92
N ILE A 47 14.27 -31.85 11.85
CA ILE A 47 14.54 -31.88 13.29
C ILE A 47 13.57 -32.85 13.95
N SER A 48 14.08 -33.97 14.45
CA SER A 48 13.26 -34.91 15.23
C SER A 48 12.89 -34.29 16.57
N LEU A 49 11.63 -33.92 16.75
CA LEU A 49 11.09 -33.39 18.02
C LEU A 49 11.33 -34.35 19.20
N SER A 50 11.54 -35.64 18.93
CA SER A 50 11.83 -36.67 19.93
C SER A 50 13.19 -36.53 20.62
N SER A 51 14.13 -35.76 20.05
CA SER A 51 15.46 -35.53 20.65
C SER A 51 15.52 -34.25 21.48
N MET A 52 14.42 -33.51 21.63
CA MET A 52 14.39 -32.32 22.48
C MET A 52 14.14 -32.67 23.95
N PRO A 53 14.84 -32.03 24.90
CA PRO A 53 14.59 -32.23 26.32
C PRO A 53 13.13 -31.94 26.70
N PRO A 54 12.48 -32.74 27.56
CA PRO A 54 11.09 -32.56 27.97
C PRO A 54 10.69 -31.14 28.43
N PRO A 55 11.56 -30.37 29.13
CA PRO A 55 11.24 -28.99 29.52
C PRO A 55 11.07 -28.05 28.31
N LEU A 56 11.76 -28.30 27.21
CA LEU A 56 11.72 -27.48 25.99
C LEU A 56 10.44 -27.76 25.20
N LEU A 57 10.00 -29.03 25.19
CA LEU A 57 8.76 -29.47 24.56
C LEU A 57 7.51 -28.93 25.28
N HIS A 58 7.47 -29.04 26.62
CA HIS A 58 6.38 -28.50 27.44
C HIS A 58 6.28 -26.97 27.32
N PHE A 59 7.42 -26.29 27.17
CA PHE A 59 7.48 -24.83 27.07
C PHE A 59 7.05 -24.30 25.68
N LEU A 60 7.39 -25.02 24.60
CA LEU A 60 6.90 -24.72 23.24
C LEU A 60 5.38 -24.93 23.10
N GLN A 61 4.80 -25.80 23.91
CA GLN A 61 3.36 -26.11 23.89
C GLN A 61 2.50 -25.13 24.70
N THR A 62 3.06 -24.48 25.73
CA THR A 62 2.26 -23.76 26.74
C THR A 62 2.27 -22.23 26.62
N GLY A 63 3.15 -21.65 25.80
CA GLY A 63 3.11 -20.22 25.41
C GLY A 63 3.21 -19.19 26.55
N THR A 64 3.46 -19.62 27.78
CA THR A 64 3.32 -18.80 28.99
C THR A 64 4.66 -18.65 29.70
N CYS A 65 5.48 -17.67 29.29
CA CYS A 65 6.59 -17.25 30.15
C CYS A 65 7.26 -15.91 29.76
N ARG A 66 6.78 -14.79 30.32
CA ARG A 66 7.54 -13.53 30.34
C ARG A 66 8.47 -13.38 31.54
N ARG A 67 8.25 -14.14 32.64
CA ARG A 67 8.98 -13.92 33.92
C ARG A 67 10.06 -14.96 34.24
N GLN A 68 9.90 -16.26 33.96
CA GLN A 68 10.93 -17.26 34.32
C GLN A 68 12.08 -17.39 33.31
N VAL A 69 11.93 -16.91 32.07
CA VAL A 69 13.01 -16.88 31.06
C VAL A 69 14.11 -15.88 31.42
N GLN A 70 13.81 -14.86 32.25
CA GLN A 70 14.78 -13.82 32.59
C GLN A 70 15.91 -14.31 33.51
N ALA A 71 15.70 -15.33 34.36
CA ALA A 71 16.69 -15.71 35.37
C ALA A 71 17.79 -16.65 34.85
N VAL A 72 17.51 -17.51 33.86
CA VAL A 72 18.45 -18.57 33.43
C VAL A 72 19.17 -18.24 32.11
N THR A 73 18.57 -17.40 31.27
CA THR A 73 19.05 -17.14 29.89
C THR A 73 19.98 -15.92 29.80
N TYR A 74 20.11 -15.15 30.89
CA TYR A 74 20.79 -13.86 30.93
C TYR A 74 22.32 -13.91 30.84
N PRO A 75 23.03 -14.80 31.57
CA PRO A 75 24.50 -14.78 31.58
C PRO A 75 25.09 -15.11 30.20
N ALA A 76 24.53 -16.10 29.51
CA ALA A 76 25.00 -16.52 28.19
C ALA A 76 24.74 -15.45 27.11
N LEU A 77 23.58 -14.78 27.13
CA LEU A 77 23.29 -13.65 26.22
C LEU A 77 24.29 -12.50 26.40
N LEU A 78 24.76 -12.25 27.64
CA LEU A 78 25.76 -11.23 27.93
C LEU A 78 27.17 -11.59 27.46
N GLN A 79 27.43 -12.85 27.11
CA GLN A 79 28.73 -13.30 26.58
C GLN A 79 28.79 -13.27 25.04
N LEU A 80 27.65 -13.21 24.36
CA LEU A 80 27.62 -13.18 22.89
C LEU A 80 28.34 -11.95 22.32
N PRO A 81 29.07 -12.07 21.19
CA PRO A 81 29.60 -10.91 20.46
C PRO A 81 28.50 -9.93 20.04
N THR A 82 28.86 -8.65 19.89
CA THR A 82 27.92 -7.57 19.56
C THR A 82 27.26 -7.76 18.19
N GLU A 83 27.96 -8.38 17.26
CA GLU A 83 27.49 -8.72 15.92
C GLU A 83 26.37 -9.77 15.99
N VAL A 84 26.53 -10.75 16.87
CA VAL A 84 25.54 -11.80 17.09
C VAL A 84 24.28 -11.24 17.76
N LEU A 85 24.45 -10.37 18.76
CA LEU A 85 23.33 -9.65 19.36
C LEU A 85 22.61 -8.76 18.36
N SER A 86 23.36 -8.09 17.47
CA SER A 86 22.79 -7.27 16.40
C SER A 86 21.96 -8.10 15.42
N MET A 87 22.44 -9.28 15.03
CA MET A 87 21.67 -10.21 14.19
C MET A 87 20.36 -10.66 14.86
N PHE A 88 20.30 -10.75 16.20
CA PHE A 88 19.03 -11.02 16.88
C PHE A 88 18.05 -9.84 16.78
N ILE A 89 18.57 -8.61 16.85
CA ILE A 89 17.75 -7.40 16.73
C ILE A 89 17.14 -7.28 15.32
N ASP A 90 17.77 -7.84 14.29
CA ASP A 90 17.22 -7.89 12.92
C ASP A 90 15.86 -8.61 12.81
N PHE A 91 15.47 -9.38 13.82
CA PHE A 91 14.17 -10.07 13.89
C PHE A 91 13.20 -9.47 14.92
N MET A 92 13.64 -8.51 15.73
CA MET A 92 12.82 -7.89 16.79
C MET A 92 11.94 -6.76 16.24
N SER A 93 10.69 -6.67 16.72
CA SER A 93 9.93 -5.43 16.53
C SER A 93 10.63 -4.26 17.23
N PHE A 94 10.26 -3.02 16.88
CA PHE A 94 10.83 -1.86 17.55
C PHE A 94 10.48 -1.82 19.05
N GLU A 95 9.30 -2.33 19.44
CA GLU A 95 8.91 -2.44 20.84
C GLU A 95 9.78 -3.46 21.58
N ASP A 96 10.00 -4.63 20.98
CA ASP A 96 10.90 -5.66 21.53
C ASP A 96 12.32 -5.14 21.67
N LEU A 97 12.81 -4.34 20.70
CA LEU A 97 14.12 -3.71 20.76
C LEU A 97 14.27 -2.77 21.97
N ILE A 98 13.25 -1.98 22.28
CA ILE A 98 13.25 -1.11 23.47
C ILE A 98 13.30 -1.96 24.74
N HIS A 99 12.50 -3.02 24.84
CA HIS A 99 12.52 -3.92 25.97
C HIS A 99 13.87 -4.63 26.11
N PHE A 100 14.45 -5.08 25.00
CA PHE A 100 15.79 -5.68 24.96
C PHE A 100 16.87 -4.69 25.42
N GLY A 101 16.73 -3.40 25.10
CA GLY A 101 17.62 -2.34 25.59
C GLY A 101 17.44 -2.00 27.08
N GLN A 102 16.39 -2.49 27.75
CA GLN A 102 16.17 -2.29 29.19
C GLN A 102 16.84 -3.37 30.04
N VAL A 103 17.22 -4.49 29.44
CA VAL A 103 17.81 -5.68 30.06
C VAL A 103 19.14 -5.37 30.75
N SER A 104 20.12 -4.86 30.02
CA SER A 104 21.45 -4.58 30.56
C SER A 104 22.06 -3.33 29.92
N HIS A 105 23.15 -2.81 30.48
CA HIS A 105 23.90 -1.72 29.85
C HIS A 105 24.46 -2.12 28.48
N ARG A 106 24.92 -3.37 28.33
CA ARG A 106 25.45 -3.88 27.07
C ARG A 106 24.36 -3.96 26.01
N THR A 107 23.24 -4.62 26.30
CA THR A 107 22.14 -4.72 25.34
C THR A 107 21.58 -3.34 25.00
N ARG A 108 21.51 -2.41 25.96
CA ARG A 108 21.16 -1.00 25.69
C ARG A 108 22.08 -0.34 24.68
N ALA A 109 23.40 -0.52 24.83
CA ALA A 109 24.38 0.04 23.91
C ALA A 109 24.23 -0.55 22.51
N VAL A 110 24.15 -1.89 22.41
CA VAL A 110 23.96 -2.60 21.13
C VAL A 110 22.65 -2.17 20.47
N SER A 111 21.54 -2.17 21.21
CA SER A 111 20.24 -1.73 20.70
C SER A 111 20.28 -0.32 20.13
N ARG A 112 20.92 0.63 20.83
CA ARG A 112 21.00 2.04 20.38
C ARG A 112 21.88 2.24 19.15
N GLN A 113 22.93 1.43 19.00
CA GLN A 113 23.81 1.46 17.82
C GLN A 113 23.15 0.77 16.62
N HIS A 114 22.21 -0.13 16.85
CA HIS A 114 21.53 -0.87 15.81
C HIS A 114 20.67 0.01 14.91
N HIS A 115 20.72 -0.22 13.59
CA HIS A 115 20.02 0.61 12.61
C HIS A 115 18.50 0.68 12.85
N ARG A 116 17.87 -0.42 13.31
CA ARG A 116 16.43 -0.43 13.62
C ARG A 116 16.03 0.51 14.75
N PHE A 117 16.95 0.94 15.61
CA PHE A 117 16.64 1.88 16.68
C PHE A 117 16.42 3.29 16.17
N TRP A 118 17.24 3.76 15.23
CA TRP A 118 17.20 5.15 14.76
C TRP A 118 16.64 5.30 13.34
N HIS A 119 16.60 4.23 12.52
CA HIS A 119 16.14 4.33 11.12
C HIS A 119 14.67 4.71 11.00
N SER A 120 13.80 4.22 11.88
CA SER A 120 12.35 4.51 11.87
C SER A 120 11.96 5.29 13.12
N VAL A 121 11.81 6.59 12.99
CA VAL A 121 11.47 7.51 14.09
C VAL A 121 9.98 7.78 14.06
N HIS A 122 9.30 7.46 15.17
CA HIS A 122 7.86 7.64 15.31
C HIS A 122 7.54 8.55 16.50
N LEU A 123 6.68 9.55 16.29
CA LEU A 123 6.21 10.45 17.35
C LEU A 123 4.71 10.69 17.24
N THR A 124 3.93 10.10 18.14
CA THR A 124 2.45 10.14 18.13
C THR A 124 1.85 11.14 19.13
N ASP A 125 2.63 11.60 20.09
CA ASP A 125 2.21 12.55 21.13
C ASP A 125 3.41 13.33 21.65
N THR A 126 3.16 14.41 22.38
CA THR A 126 4.22 15.25 22.97
C THR A 126 4.49 14.93 24.44
N SER A 127 4.22 13.69 24.89
CA SER A 127 4.60 13.31 26.25
C SER A 127 6.12 13.38 26.43
N PRO A 128 6.63 13.75 27.63
CA PRO A 128 8.07 13.82 27.86
C PRO A 128 8.81 12.51 27.53
N ARG A 129 8.15 11.35 27.71
CA ARG A 129 8.71 10.04 27.38
C ARG A 129 8.89 9.87 25.87
N GLN A 130 7.88 10.20 25.07
CA GLN A 130 7.96 10.09 23.61
C GLN A 130 8.94 11.12 23.03
N LEU A 131 8.94 12.35 23.54
CA LEU A 131 9.91 13.38 23.11
C LEU A 131 11.35 12.96 23.42
N ARG A 132 11.64 12.45 24.63
CA ARG A 132 12.98 11.94 24.96
C ARG A 132 13.40 10.78 24.06
N ARG A 133 12.47 9.87 23.72
CA ARG A 133 12.73 8.78 22.77
C ARG A 133 13.04 9.31 21.39
N PHE A 134 12.21 10.21 20.86
CA PHE A 134 12.38 10.87 19.56
C PHE A 134 13.77 11.53 19.46
N LEU A 135 14.13 12.36 20.46
CA LEU A 135 15.43 13.01 20.52
C LEU A 135 16.58 12.00 20.60
N ALA A 136 16.43 10.94 21.39
CA ALA A 136 17.44 9.90 21.49
C ALA A 136 17.63 9.14 20.18
N GLN A 137 16.55 8.84 19.44
CA GLN A 137 16.64 8.19 18.14
C GLN A 137 17.35 9.07 17.11
N ILE A 138 16.96 10.34 17.02
CA ILE A 138 17.56 11.29 16.08
C ILE A 138 19.04 11.53 16.42
N GLY A 139 19.37 11.79 17.69
CA GLY A 139 20.77 12.03 18.10
C GLY A 139 21.66 10.77 18.00
N SER A 140 21.09 9.56 18.07
CA SER A 140 21.87 8.32 17.87
C SER A 140 22.35 8.17 16.43
N SER A 141 21.81 8.95 15.49
CA SER A 141 22.17 8.87 14.09
C SER A 141 23.41 9.70 13.74
N ASP A 142 23.82 10.67 14.56
CA ASP A 142 24.72 11.79 14.22
C ASP A 142 26.10 11.40 13.65
N ASN A 143 26.60 10.20 13.92
CA ASN A 143 27.93 9.77 13.48
C ASN A 143 27.97 9.03 12.13
N THR A 144 26.84 8.96 11.41
CA THR A 144 26.74 8.10 10.24
C THR A 144 26.03 8.81 9.09
N ARG A 145 26.43 8.54 7.83
CA ARG A 145 25.71 8.98 6.59
C ARG A 145 24.34 8.31 6.44
N THR A 146 23.69 8.03 7.56
CA THR A 146 22.48 7.24 7.63
C THR A 146 21.28 8.11 7.35
N VAL A 147 20.34 7.48 6.65
CA VAL A 147 19.10 8.09 6.20
C VAL A 147 17.98 7.68 7.15
N LEU A 148 17.11 8.64 7.49
CA LEU A 148 16.03 8.48 8.46
C LEU A 148 14.67 8.38 7.78
N ASP A 149 13.81 7.50 8.26
CA ASP A 149 12.38 7.52 7.97
C ASP A 149 11.67 8.10 9.21
N VAL A 150 11.01 9.24 9.05
CA VAL A 150 10.38 10.01 10.14
C VAL A 150 8.87 10.04 9.92
N ASN A 151 8.10 9.57 10.90
CA ASN A 151 6.64 9.67 10.93
C ASN A 151 6.18 10.34 12.23
N ILE A 152 5.53 11.49 12.11
CA ILE A 152 5.05 12.30 13.22
C ILE A 152 3.56 12.51 13.04
N ALA A 153 2.76 12.10 14.01
CA ALA A 153 1.31 12.22 13.98
C ALA A 153 0.82 12.83 15.30
N ILE A 154 0.74 14.16 15.37
CA ILE A 154 0.37 14.90 16.57
C ILE A 154 -0.90 15.71 16.28
N LYS A 155 -2.01 15.27 16.87
CA LYS A 155 -3.33 15.90 16.66
C LYS A 155 -3.52 17.22 17.41
N GLY A 156 -2.70 17.50 18.42
CA GLY A 156 -2.83 18.70 19.27
C GLY A 156 -1.90 19.84 18.88
N CYS A 157 -2.28 21.07 19.26
CA CYS A 157 -1.39 22.22 19.23
C CYS A 157 -0.57 22.25 20.54
N SER A 158 0.70 21.84 20.48
CA SER A 158 1.58 21.79 21.65
C SER A 158 2.84 22.61 21.39
N ALA A 159 3.22 23.47 22.34
CA ALA A 159 4.43 24.28 22.26
C ALA A 159 5.70 23.42 22.09
N ALA A 160 5.70 22.19 22.59
CA ALA A 160 6.81 21.26 22.38
C ALA A 160 7.01 20.89 20.90
N VAL A 161 5.94 20.88 20.10
CA VAL A 161 6.07 20.64 18.65
C VAL A 161 6.84 21.79 18.01
N THR A 162 6.41 23.02 18.27
CA THR A 162 7.02 24.23 17.71
C THR A 162 8.45 24.46 18.22
N ASN A 163 8.69 24.26 19.51
CA ASN A 163 9.94 24.64 20.16
C ASN A 163 11.01 23.52 20.15
N ILE A 164 10.61 22.25 19.96
CA ILE A 164 11.53 21.12 20.04
C ILE A 164 11.46 20.28 18.77
N VAL A 165 10.28 19.77 18.42
CA VAL A 165 10.14 18.78 17.34
C VAL A 165 10.50 19.38 15.97
N LEU A 166 9.89 20.51 15.60
CA LEU A 166 10.13 21.14 14.29
C LEU A 166 11.57 21.64 14.11
N PRO A 167 12.22 22.28 15.11
CA PRO A 167 13.64 22.63 15.01
C PRO A 167 14.55 21.43 14.82
N VAL A 168 14.27 20.30 15.48
CA VAL A 168 15.05 19.07 15.32
C VAL A 168 14.85 18.48 13.92
N ILE A 169 13.64 18.50 13.37
CA ILE A 169 13.40 18.12 11.97
C ILE A 169 14.22 19.01 11.04
N ARG A 170 14.15 20.34 11.22
CA ARG A 170 14.93 21.30 10.43
C ARG A 170 16.42 20.97 10.44
N GLN A 171 16.99 20.70 11.61
CA GLN A 171 18.41 20.36 11.76
C GLN A 171 18.79 19.03 11.08
N THR A 172 17.85 18.08 11.02
CA THR A 172 18.11 16.72 10.51
C THR A 172 17.58 16.47 9.10
N LEU A 173 16.92 17.46 8.49
CA LEU A 173 16.21 17.32 7.21
C LEU A 173 17.10 16.81 6.07
N HIS A 174 18.38 17.21 6.06
CA HIS A 174 19.36 16.78 5.07
C HIS A 174 19.60 15.26 5.04
N ARG A 175 19.20 14.54 6.09
CA ARG A 175 19.35 13.08 6.26
C ARG A 175 18.02 12.35 6.25
N ILE A 176 16.89 13.04 6.16
CA ILE A 176 15.59 12.38 6.15
C ILE A 176 15.32 11.85 4.74
N ARG A 177 15.06 10.55 4.62
CA ARG A 177 14.70 9.86 3.37
C ARG A 177 13.21 9.94 3.10
N ARG A 178 12.41 9.69 4.14
CA ARG A 178 10.96 9.61 4.08
C ARG A 178 10.41 10.39 5.26
N MET A 179 9.45 11.27 4.99
CA MET A 179 8.87 12.11 6.01
C MET A 179 7.35 12.10 5.90
N GLU A 180 6.66 11.73 6.98
CA GLU A 180 5.20 11.78 7.08
C GLU A 180 4.83 12.63 8.29
N LEU A 181 4.20 13.78 8.07
CA LEU A 181 3.82 14.73 9.11
C LEU A 181 2.31 14.93 9.10
N TYR A 182 1.65 14.57 10.19
CA TYR A 182 0.24 14.83 10.45
C TYR A 182 0.14 15.73 11.67
N LEU A 183 -0.13 17.02 11.44
CA LEU A 183 -0.11 18.05 12.48
C LEU A 183 -1.45 18.79 12.55
N HIS A 184 -1.70 19.46 13.67
CA HIS A 184 -2.80 20.40 13.80
C HIS A 184 -2.63 21.61 12.87
N GLY A 185 -3.71 22.12 12.27
CA GLY A 185 -3.69 23.23 11.29
C GLY A 185 -2.99 24.50 11.78
N ALA A 186 -3.17 24.85 13.06
CA ALA A 186 -2.48 25.99 13.70
C ALA A 186 -0.93 25.92 13.66
N LEU A 187 -0.34 24.73 13.43
CA LEU A 187 1.11 24.54 13.34
C LEU A 187 1.63 24.63 11.90
N ALA A 188 0.76 24.80 10.90
CA ALA A 188 1.14 24.74 9.49
C ALA A 188 2.19 25.80 9.11
N GLN A 189 2.04 27.04 9.56
CA GLN A 189 3.00 28.10 9.25
C GLN A 189 4.38 27.81 9.87
N SER A 190 4.41 27.42 11.15
CA SER A 190 5.64 27.03 11.83
C SER A 190 6.31 25.82 11.18
N LEU A 191 5.51 24.86 10.71
CA LEU A 191 6.00 23.73 9.93
C LEU A 191 6.71 24.21 8.66
N LEU A 192 6.03 25.00 7.82
CA LEU A 192 6.58 25.46 6.54
C LEU A 192 7.89 26.24 6.72
N LEU A 193 7.97 27.10 7.73
CA LEU A 193 9.21 27.82 8.08
C LEU A 193 10.36 26.89 8.47
N ASN A 194 10.07 25.77 9.15
CA ASN A 194 11.10 24.79 9.52
C ASN A 194 11.47 23.86 8.36
N LEU A 195 10.63 23.75 7.32
CA LEU A 195 10.93 23.02 6.09
C LEU A 195 11.69 23.87 5.06
N ALA A 196 11.92 25.16 5.32
CA ALA A 196 12.69 26.07 4.46
C ALA A 196 14.22 25.86 4.57
N VAL A 197 14.68 24.60 4.53
CA VAL A 197 16.10 24.20 4.51
C VAL A 197 16.31 23.05 3.53
N PRO A 198 17.49 22.88 2.92
CA PRO A 198 17.74 21.82 1.94
C PRO A 198 17.40 20.41 2.45
N ALA A 199 16.78 19.61 1.58
CA ALA A 199 16.40 18.22 1.86
C ALA A 199 16.98 17.25 0.80
N PRO A 200 18.32 17.19 0.62
CA PRO A 200 18.96 16.43 -0.46
C PRO A 200 18.65 14.92 -0.48
N SER A 201 18.43 14.31 0.69
CA SER A 201 18.16 12.87 0.80
C SER A 201 16.68 12.52 0.72
N LEU A 202 15.79 13.50 0.70
CA LEU A 202 14.34 13.29 0.82
C LEU A 202 13.79 12.70 -0.48
N THR A 203 13.25 11.49 -0.38
CA THR A 203 12.69 10.73 -1.50
C THR A 203 11.16 10.75 -1.54
N ARG A 204 10.55 10.82 -0.34
CA ARG A 204 9.11 10.82 -0.16
C ARG A 204 8.71 11.77 0.95
N ILE A 205 7.68 12.56 0.71
CA ILE A 205 7.04 13.38 1.72
C ILE A 205 5.53 13.19 1.71
N LEU A 206 4.93 13.15 2.89
CA LEU A 206 3.50 13.29 3.09
C LEU A 206 3.27 14.37 4.15
N LEU A 207 2.68 15.50 3.75
CA LEU A 207 2.27 16.58 4.64
C LEU A 207 0.76 16.55 4.80
N SER A 208 0.29 16.54 6.04
CA SER A 208 -1.12 16.55 6.38
C SER A 208 -1.36 17.51 7.54
N VAL A 209 -2.33 18.41 7.35
CA VAL A 209 -2.77 19.33 8.41
C VAL A 209 -4.23 19.08 8.74
N ASP A 210 -4.51 18.81 10.01
CA ASP A 210 -5.86 18.65 10.52
C ASP A 210 -6.50 20.05 10.67
N LEU A 211 -7.45 20.35 9.79
CA LEU A 211 -8.22 21.59 9.81
C LEU A 211 -9.51 21.47 10.62
N SER A 212 -9.84 20.30 11.18
CA SER A 212 -11.14 20.06 11.83
C SER A 212 -11.44 21.01 13.00
N SER A 213 -10.41 21.48 13.70
CA SER A 213 -10.50 22.38 14.87
C SER A 213 -10.36 23.88 14.55
N CYS A 214 -9.93 24.27 13.35
CA CYS A 214 -9.57 25.66 13.03
C CYS A 214 -10.69 26.39 12.25
N VAL A 215 -11.80 26.78 12.89
CA VAL A 215 -13.09 27.23 12.26
C VAL A 215 -12.92 28.16 11.04
N ASP A 216 -11.96 29.08 11.06
CA ASP A 216 -11.75 30.08 10.00
C ASP A 216 -10.41 29.97 9.28
N SER A 217 -9.66 28.89 9.46
CA SER A 217 -8.34 28.78 8.82
C SER A 217 -8.47 28.33 7.37
N GLU A 218 -8.03 29.20 6.47
CA GLU A 218 -7.75 28.81 5.09
C GLU A 218 -6.69 27.71 5.04
N MET A 219 -6.75 26.88 3.99
CA MET A 219 -5.69 25.91 3.72
C MET A 219 -4.34 26.63 3.56
N PRO A 220 -3.29 26.21 4.27
CA PRO A 220 -1.95 26.77 4.11
C PRO A 220 -1.46 26.60 2.67
N CYS A 221 -0.83 27.65 2.14
CA CYS A 221 -0.19 27.61 0.83
C CYS A 221 1.27 27.20 1.00
N LEU A 222 1.78 26.31 0.15
CA LEU A 222 3.20 25.96 0.16
C LEU A 222 4.06 27.16 -0.28
N GLY A 223 5.11 27.46 0.48
CA GLY A 223 6.09 28.49 0.15
C GLY A 223 7.02 28.06 -0.98
N LEU A 224 7.49 29.03 -1.78
CA LEU A 224 8.46 28.78 -2.86
C LEU A 224 9.84 28.35 -2.35
N ASP A 225 10.12 28.69 -1.10
CA ASP A 225 11.31 28.34 -0.34
C ASP A 225 11.22 26.96 0.32
N LEU A 226 10.18 26.15 0.02
CA LEU A 226 10.09 24.78 0.51
C LEU A 226 11.36 24.00 0.14
N PHE A 227 12.00 23.43 1.15
CA PHE A 227 13.32 22.80 1.07
C PHE A 227 14.45 23.68 0.54
N ALA A 228 14.33 25.00 0.68
CA ALA A 228 15.19 25.97 0.02
C ALA A 228 15.32 25.72 -1.50
N GLY A 229 14.25 25.17 -2.13
CA GLY A 229 14.24 24.75 -3.52
C GLY A 229 15.09 23.51 -3.85
N CYS A 230 15.70 22.86 -2.86
CA CYS A 230 16.66 21.77 -3.04
C CYS A 230 16.17 20.45 -2.41
N ALA A 231 15.50 19.64 -3.24
CA ALA A 231 15.12 18.27 -2.91
C ALA A 231 15.29 17.34 -4.14
N PRO A 232 16.53 17.19 -4.68
CA PRO A 232 16.78 16.50 -5.94
C PRO A 232 16.36 15.02 -5.96
N ALA A 233 16.33 14.36 -4.80
CA ALA A 233 15.91 12.96 -4.70
C ALA A 233 14.38 12.78 -4.56
N LEU A 234 13.63 13.87 -4.45
CA LEU A 234 12.20 13.84 -4.12
C LEU A 234 11.39 13.44 -5.35
N PHE A 235 10.83 12.23 -5.31
CA PHE A 235 10.03 11.70 -6.41
C PHE A 235 8.57 11.41 -6.03
N ASN A 236 8.23 11.43 -4.73
CA ASN A 236 6.88 11.14 -4.23
C ASN A 236 6.42 12.21 -3.22
N VAL A 237 5.33 12.90 -3.54
CA VAL A 237 4.75 13.97 -2.72
C VAL A 237 3.28 13.66 -2.45
N GLY A 238 2.91 13.65 -1.17
CA GLY A 238 1.53 13.66 -0.72
C GLY A 238 1.23 14.93 0.06
N LEU A 239 0.13 15.59 -0.26
CA LEU A 239 -0.32 16.83 0.36
C LEU A 239 -1.77 16.67 0.78
N GLN A 240 -2.06 16.81 2.06
CA GLN A 240 -3.41 16.77 2.60
C GLN A 240 -3.73 18.13 3.22
N HIS A 241 -4.74 18.80 2.67
CA HIS A 241 -5.21 20.12 3.09
C HIS A 241 -4.19 21.25 2.89
N PHE A 242 -3.40 21.19 1.82
CA PHE A 242 -2.51 22.27 1.38
C PHE A 242 -2.95 22.84 0.03
N ARG A 243 -2.72 24.13 -0.18
CA ARG A 243 -2.79 24.77 -1.50
C ARG A 243 -1.43 24.78 -2.17
N LEU A 244 -1.44 24.58 -3.48
CA LEU A 244 -0.27 24.80 -4.32
C LEU A 244 -0.15 26.29 -4.66
N PRO A 245 1.08 26.84 -4.70
CA PRO A 245 1.30 28.22 -5.13
C PRO A 245 1.05 28.37 -6.63
N SER A 246 0.95 29.62 -7.08
CA SER A 246 0.80 29.97 -8.51
C SER A 246 2.08 29.80 -9.33
N HIS A 247 3.21 29.65 -8.66
CA HIS A 247 4.52 29.51 -9.31
C HIS A 247 5.06 28.08 -9.14
N PRO A 248 5.87 27.59 -10.09
CA PRO A 248 6.56 26.32 -9.97
C PRO A 248 7.34 26.20 -8.65
N LEU A 249 7.29 25.02 -8.04
CA LEU A 249 8.07 24.68 -6.85
C LEU A 249 9.36 23.95 -7.28
N PRO A 250 10.55 24.57 -7.20
CA PRO A 250 11.79 23.94 -7.66
C PRO A 250 12.08 22.61 -6.97
N ALA A 251 11.74 22.50 -5.69
CA ALA A 251 11.91 21.28 -4.91
C ALA A 251 11.05 20.10 -5.43
N PHE A 252 10.01 20.37 -6.22
CA PHE A 252 9.11 19.36 -6.79
C PHE A 252 9.40 19.02 -8.26
N ALA A 253 10.45 19.60 -8.85
CA ALA A 253 10.78 19.41 -10.27
C ALA A 253 11.00 17.93 -10.67
N ALA A 254 11.49 17.08 -9.75
CA ALA A 254 11.75 15.66 -9.98
C ALA A 254 10.60 14.72 -9.57
N VAL A 255 9.46 15.28 -9.12
CA VAL A 255 8.35 14.49 -8.59
C VAL A 255 7.62 13.75 -9.69
N ARG A 256 7.47 12.43 -9.49
CA ARG A 256 6.80 11.50 -10.41
C ARG A 256 5.45 11.02 -9.88
N PHE A 257 5.29 10.99 -8.55
CA PHE A 257 4.05 10.58 -7.90
C PHE A 257 3.55 11.72 -7.04
N MET A 258 2.36 12.20 -7.34
CA MET A 258 1.70 13.24 -6.57
C MET A 258 0.34 12.76 -6.06
N GLU A 259 0.09 12.99 -4.78
CA GLU A 259 -1.20 12.79 -4.13
C GLU A 259 -1.65 14.12 -3.51
N LEU A 260 -2.84 14.57 -3.87
CA LEU A 260 -3.51 15.73 -3.28
C LEU A 260 -4.82 15.27 -2.65
N VAL A 261 -4.93 15.46 -1.33
CA VAL A 261 -6.10 15.11 -0.53
C VAL A 261 -6.71 16.38 0.05
N CYS A 262 -8.02 16.52 -0.13
CA CYS A 262 -8.80 17.60 0.47
C CYS A 262 -10.06 16.99 1.06
N ASP A 263 -10.40 17.25 2.33
CA ASP A 263 -11.68 16.82 2.89
C ASP A 263 -12.68 17.98 2.92
N ALA A 264 -13.97 17.63 2.80
CA ALA A 264 -15.12 18.55 2.77
C ALA A 264 -15.45 19.20 4.11
N SER A 265 -14.55 19.10 5.09
CA SER A 265 -14.91 19.22 6.51
C SER A 265 -15.42 20.60 6.91
N ARG A 266 -15.37 21.62 6.04
CA ARG A 266 -15.99 22.92 6.27
C ARG A 266 -16.71 23.48 5.04
N GLY A 267 -18.02 23.68 5.18
CA GLY A 267 -18.80 24.58 4.32
C GLY A 267 -19.15 24.10 2.92
N GLY A 268 -18.80 22.86 2.54
CA GLY A 268 -19.17 22.29 1.23
C GLY A 268 -18.57 23.05 0.03
N GLN A 269 -17.63 23.96 0.24
CA GLN A 269 -16.95 24.66 -0.84
C GLN A 269 -15.95 23.71 -1.50
N ALA A 270 -16.06 23.58 -2.82
CA ALA A 270 -15.12 22.81 -3.62
C ALA A 270 -13.72 23.45 -3.56
N VAL A 271 -12.68 22.62 -3.45
CA VAL A 271 -11.31 23.13 -3.48
C VAL A 271 -11.00 23.62 -4.88
N GLN A 272 -10.61 24.89 -4.97
CA GLN A 272 -10.23 25.50 -6.23
C GLN A 272 -8.85 24.97 -6.65
N LEU A 273 -8.85 24.16 -7.70
CA LEU A 273 -7.66 23.61 -8.32
C LEU A 273 -7.39 24.39 -9.59
N VAL A 274 -6.38 25.25 -9.55
CA VAL A 274 -5.92 25.96 -10.75
C VAL A 274 -5.00 25.02 -11.50
N SER A 275 -5.38 24.78 -12.74
CA SER A 275 -4.84 23.71 -13.55
C SER A 275 -3.31 23.90 -13.79
N SER A 276 -2.94 25.10 -14.22
CA SER A 276 -1.55 25.51 -14.47
C SER A 276 -0.65 25.39 -13.24
N HIS A 277 -1.19 25.55 -12.03
CA HIS A 277 -0.41 25.46 -10.80
C HIS A 277 0.06 24.02 -10.54
N VAL A 278 -0.82 23.04 -10.78
CA VAL A 278 -0.48 21.62 -10.60
C VAL A 278 0.64 21.22 -11.54
N VAL A 279 0.50 21.49 -12.83
CA VAL A 279 1.49 21.04 -13.82
C VAL A 279 2.78 21.84 -13.72
N GLY A 280 2.69 23.14 -13.41
CA GLY A 280 3.86 23.97 -13.12
C GLY A 280 4.66 23.47 -11.91
N CYS A 281 4.00 22.98 -10.86
CA CYS A 281 4.67 22.41 -9.70
C CYS A 281 5.24 21.00 -9.95
N PHE A 282 4.65 20.22 -10.85
CA PHE A 282 4.99 18.80 -11.05
C PHE A 282 5.23 18.47 -12.53
N PRO A 283 6.29 19.01 -13.17
CA PRO A 283 6.50 18.87 -14.60
C PRO A 283 6.80 17.43 -15.07
N LEU A 284 7.35 16.57 -14.20
CA LEU A 284 7.72 15.18 -14.50
C LEU A 284 6.76 14.14 -13.92
N VAL A 285 5.55 14.56 -13.56
CA VAL A 285 4.57 13.68 -12.91
C VAL A 285 4.11 12.56 -13.83
N GLU A 286 4.26 11.32 -13.36
CA GLU A 286 3.81 10.11 -14.04
C GLU A 286 2.47 9.62 -13.49
N ARG A 287 2.20 9.91 -12.21
CA ARG A 287 0.96 9.50 -11.54
C ARG A 287 0.43 10.62 -10.64
N MET A 288 -0.84 10.98 -10.86
CA MET A 288 -1.58 11.90 -10.01
C MET A 288 -2.71 11.17 -9.30
N LEU A 289 -2.90 11.47 -8.02
CA LEU A 289 -4.03 11.03 -7.22
C LEU A 289 -4.71 12.26 -6.61
N PHE A 290 -5.97 12.48 -6.96
CA PHE A 290 -6.82 13.48 -6.33
C PHE A 290 -7.84 12.78 -5.46
N ARG A 291 -7.92 13.16 -4.19
CA ARG A 291 -8.88 12.60 -3.23
C ARG A 291 -9.62 13.72 -2.53
N GLY A 292 -10.94 13.64 -2.50
CA GLY A 292 -11.73 14.60 -1.76
C GLY A 292 -13.21 14.63 -2.12
N PRO A 293 -13.97 15.58 -1.55
CA PRO A 293 -15.38 15.72 -1.88
C PRO A 293 -15.60 16.26 -3.29
N ASP A 294 -14.87 17.31 -3.66
CA ASP A 294 -15.09 18.12 -4.84
C ASP A 294 -13.84 19.00 -5.10
N PHE A 295 -13.41 19.03 -6.36
CA PHE A 295 -12.42 19.98 -6.85
C PHE A 295 -13.10 20.82 -7.93
N ALA A 296 -13.20 22.13 -7.68
CA ALA A 296 -13.59 23.07 -8.70
C ALA A 296 -12.35 23.44 -9.50
N VAL A 297 -12.40 23.25 -10.81
CA VAL A 297 -11.32 23.67 -11.69
C VAL A 297 -11.71 24.98 -12.33
N ASN A 298 -11.08 26.06 -11.87
CA ASN A 298 -11.43 27.44 -12.23
C ASN A 298 -10.69 27.97 -13.47
N ASP A 299 -10.20 27.09 -14.35
CA ASP A 299 -9.38 27.51 -15.48
C ASP A 299 -10.23 27.78 -16.72
N VAL A 300 -10.34 29.06 -17.11
CA VAL A 300 -11.03 29.50 -18.33
C VAL A 300 -10.42 28.87 -19.58
N ASN A 301 -9.15 28.44 -19.51
CA ASN A 301 -8.41 27.77 -20.58
C ASN A 301 -8.11 26.30 -20.28
N GLY A 302 -8.90 25.65 -19.41
CA GLY A 302 -8.60 24.34 -18.81
C GLY A 302 -8.34 23.15 -19.76
N GLN A 303 -8.42 23.33 -21.08
CA GLN A 303 -8.01 22.33 -22.08
C GLN A 303 -6.48 22.08 -22.11
N ASP A 304 -5.67 22.99 -21.55
CA ASP A 304 -4.21 22.91 -21.68
C ASP A 304 -3.50 22.17 -20.53
N LEU A 305 -4.19 21.85 -19.42
CA LEU A 305 -3.56 21.20 -18.26
C LEU A 305 -2.77 19.95 -18.67
N PHE A 306 -3.45 19.01 -19.31
CA PHE A 306 -2.86 17.72 -19.61
C PHE A 306 -1.99 17.75 -20.86
N LYS A 307 -2.09 18.79 -21.70
CA LYS A 307 -1.17 18.95 -22.84
C LYS A 307 0.26 19.20 -22.36
N GLN A 308 0.39 19.87 -21.21
CA GLN A 308 1.69 20.15 -20.59
C GLN A 308 2.19 18.97 -19.73
N ALA A 309 1.29 18.13 -19.22
CA ALA A 309 1.64 16.94 -18.43
C ALA A 309 2.05 15.74 -19.33
N LEU A 310 3.06 15.95 -20.19
CA LEU A 310 3.51 14.99 -21.22
C LEU A 310 3.91 13.60 -20.66
N HIS A 311 4.24 13.54 -19.37
CA HIS A 311 4.69 12.31 -18.71
C HIS A 311 3.61 11.56 -17.95
N LEU A 312 2.39 12.11 -17.86
CA LEU A 312 1.31 11.53 -17.07
C LEU A 312 0.86 10.19 -17.67
N LYS A 313 0.99 9.12 -16.89
CA LYS A 313 0.59 7.76 -17.26
C LYS A 313 -0.65 7.30 -16.51
N GLU A 314 -0.83 7.79 -15.28
CA GLU A 314 -1.92 7.37 -14.41
C GLU A 314 -2.60 8.56 -13.74
N LEU A 315 -3.92 8.64 -13.89
CA LEU A 315 -4.75 9.61 -13.17
C LEU A 315 -5.73 8.86 -12.27
N HIS A 316 -5.67 9.11 -10.96
CA HIS A 316 -6.53 8.49 -9.96
C HIS A 316 -7.45 9.57 -9.35
N LEU A 317 -8.75 9.38 -9.46
CA LEU A 317 -9.79 10.30 -9.00
C LEU A 317 -10.63 9.62 -7.93
N GLN A 318 -10.49 10.08 -6.69
CA GLN A 318 -11.27 9.64 -5.55
C GLN A 318 -12.16 10.78 -5.07
N LEU A 319 -13.07 11.19 -5.96
CA LEU A 319 -13.93 12.36 -5.79
C LEU A 319 -15.37 11.91 -5.50
N ARG A 320 -16.01 12.45 -4.46
CA ARG A 320 -17.42 12.10 -4.13
C ARG A 320 -18.42 12.81 -5.04
N HIS A 321 -18.11 14.04 -5.44
CA HIS A 321 -18.96 14.93 -6.23
C HIS A 321 -18.15 15.52 -7.39
N ARG A 322 -18.86 15.93 -8.46
CA ARG A 322 -18.33 16.64 -9.64
C ARG A 322 -17.12 16.03 -10.34
N THR A 323 -16.93 14.71 -10.26
CA THR A 323 -15.89 14.02 -11.05
C THR A 323 -16.04 14.31 -12.56
N SER A 324 -17.27 14.51 -13.05
CA SER A 324 -17.55 14.85 -14.45
C SER A 324 -16.90 16.16 -14.87
N ALA A 325 -16.96 17.22 -14.05
CA ALA A 325 -16.35 18.51 -14.36
C ALA A 325 -14.84 18.38 -14.57
N PHE A 326 -14.15 17.59 -13.74
CA PHE A 326 -12.72 17.34 -13.89
C PHE A 326 -12.40 16.58 -15.18
N LEU A 327 -13.25 15.62 -15.56
CA LEU A 327 -13.05 14.81 -16.76
C LEU A 327 -13.41 15.51 -18.06
N HIS A 328 -14.31 16.48 -18.02
CA HIS A 328 -14.57 17.33 -19.17
C HIS A 328 -13.36 18.20 -19.56
N LEU A 329 -12.33 18.26 -18.71
CA LEU A 329 -11.04 18.91 -19.00
C LEU A 329 -10.01 17.96 -19.64
N LEU A 330 -10.38 16.69 -19.84
CA LEU A 330 -9.57 15.68 -20.53
C LEU A 330 -9.96 15.39 -22.00
N PRO A 331 -10.62 16.25 -22.83
CA PRO A 331 -11.20 15.79 -24.09
C PRO A 331 -10.19 15.13 -25.04
N ASP A 332 -9.05 15.77 -25.32
CA ASP A 332 -8.07 15.19 -26.26
C ASP A 332 -7.00 14.38 -25.55
N THR A 333 -6.67 14.78 -24.32
CA THR A 333 -5.60 14.19 -23.52
C THR A 333 -6.04 12.93 -22.80
N GLY A 334 -7.34 12.77 -22.54
CA GLY A 334 -7.91 11.55 -21.98
C GLY A 334 -7.61 10.32 -22.85
N ALA A 335 -7.66 10.47 -24.18
CA ALA A 335 -7.28 9.42 -25.12
C ALA A 335 -5.78 9.07 -25.04
N ALA A 336 -4.92 10.04 -24.70
CA ALA A 336 -3.49 9.79 -24.54
C ALA A 336 -3.13 9.12 -23.21
N LEU A 337 -3.96 9.24 -22.17
CA LEU A 337 -3.70 8.68 -20.85
C LEU A 337 -3.93 7.16 -20.81
N PRO A 338 -2.88 6.35 -20.56
CA PRO A 338 -3.00 4.89 -20.51
C PRO A 338 -3.93 4.40 -19.40
N LEU A 339 -3.95 5.05 -18.24
CA LEU A 339 -4.79 4.65 -17.12
C LEU A 339 -5.50 5.83 -16.48
N ILE A 340 -6.83 5.75 -16.41
CA ILE A 340 -7.65 6.60 -15.55
C ILE A 340 -8.40 5.70 -14.57
N CYS A 341 -8.28 5.99 -13.28
CA CYS A 341 -8.92 5.25 -12.20
C CYS A 341 -9.87 6.17 -11.45
N ALA A 342 -11.19 5.95 -11.52
CA ALA A 342 -12.16 6.62 -10.68
C ALA A 342 -12.70 5.71 -9.58
N THR A 343 -12.89 6.27 -8.40
CA THR A 343 -13.61 5.63 -7.30
C THR A 343 -15.06 6.09 -7.29
N PHE A 344 -16.01 5.13 -7.35
CA PHE A 344 -17.46 5.37 -7.44
C PHE A 344 -17.90 6.38 -8.51
N PRO A 345 -17.47 6.25 -9.78
CA PRO A 345 -17.91 7.18 -10.80
C PRO A 345 -19.44 7.14 -10.94
N PRO A 346 -20.13 8.29 -10.88
CA PRO A 346 -21.50 8.44 -11.36
C PRO A 346 -21.68 7.95 -12.81
N SER A 347 -22.91 7.65 -13.23
CA SER A 347 -23.15 7.08 -14.57
C SER A 347 -22.80 8.03 -15.73
N ASP A 348 -22.94 9.34 -15.55
CA ASP A 348 -22.48 10.38 -16.49
C ASP A 348 -20.95 10.38 -16.62
N VAL A 349 -20.25 10.21 -15.49
CA VAL A 349 -18.77 10.13 -15.43
C VAL A 349 -18.25 8.90 -16.17
N VAL A 350 -18.95 7.77 -16.06
CA VAL A 350 -18.62 6.55 -16.82
C VAL A 350 -18.75 6.79 -18.33
N ALA A 351 -19.77 7.54 -18.78
CA ALA A 351 -19.91 7.85 -20.20
C ALA A 351 -18.72 8.68 -20.71
N ILE A 352 -18.27 9.67 -19.94
CA ILE A 352 -17.09 10.49 -20.28
C ILE A 352 -15.81 9.62 -20.30
N PHE A 353 -15.66 8.67 -19.36
CA PHE A 353 -14.52 7.73 -19.33
C PHE A 353 -14.40 6.93 -20.63
N LEU A 354 -15.54 6.50 -21.16
CA LEU A 354 -15.64 5.59 -22.28
C LEU A 354 -15.67 6.26 -23.64
N GLN A 355 -15.84 7.58 -23.70
CA GLN A 355 -15.91 8.32 -24.98
C GLN A 355 -14.66 8.16 -25.87
N HIS A 356 -13.53 7.77 -25.28
CA HIS A 356 -12.25 7.53 -25.99
C HIS A 356 -12.00 6.06 -26.33
N MET A 357 -12.94 5.17 -26.03
CA MET A 357 -12.83 3.73 -26.28
C MET A 357 -13.53 3.44 -27.60
N HIS A 358 -12.76 3.16 -28.65
CA HIS A 358 -13.30 2.92 -29.99
C HIS A 358 -13.09 1.48 -30.48
N GLY A 359 -12.26 0.71 -29.78
CA GLY A 359 -11.99 -0.69 -30.11
C GLY A 359 -12.87 -1.68 -29.35
N PRO A 360 -12.74 -2.97 -29.66
CA PRO A 360 -13.35 -4.04 -28.89
C PRO A 360 -12.93 -3.96 -27.42
N ILE A 361 -13.90 -4.10 -26.51
CA ILE A 361 -13.67 -3.93 -25.09
C ILE A 361 -13.42 -5.27 -24.41
N HIS A 362 -12.38 -5.30 -23.57
CA HIS A 362 -12.13 -6.33 -22.58
C HIS A 362 -12.51 -5.83 -21.19
N LEU A 363 -13.56 -6.42 -20.62
CA LEU A 363 -14.00 -6.17 -19.25
C LEU A 363 -13.23 -7.07 -18.28
N ARG A 364 -12.59 -6.51 -17.25
CA ARG A 364 -11.86 -7.28 -16.24
C ARG A 364 -12.28 -6.88 -14.83
N ILE A 365 -12.90 -7.79 -14.09
CA ILE A 365 -13.36 -7.57 -12.71
C ILE A 365 -12.44 -8.30 -11.74
N VAL A 366 -11.74 -7.54 -10.90
CA VAL A 366 -10.65 -8.05 -10.06
C VAL A 366 -10.87 -7.68 -8.59
N ARG A 367 -10.55 -8.60 -7.69
CA ARG A 367 -10.37 -8.28 -6.26
C ARG A 367 -8.90 -7.94 -6.00
N LYS A 368 -8.64 -6.78 -5.40
CA LYS A 368 -7.26 -6.38 -5.07
C LYS A 368 -6.74 -7.25 -3.92
N ARG A 369 -5.59 -7.92 -4.11
CA ARG A 369 -4.96 -8.74 -3.06
C ARG A 369 -4.64 -7.91 -1.82
N GLY A 370 -4.82 -8.50 -0.64
CA GLY A 370 -4.53 -7.88 0.66
C GLY A 370 -5.56 -6.86 1.13
N ALA A 371 -6.40 -6.37 0.22
CA ALA A 371 -7.49 -5.47 0.55
C ALA A 371 -8.77 -6.28 0.45
N GLN A 372 -9.16 -6.94 1.55
CA GLN A 372 -10.31 -7.86 1.59
C GLN A 372 -11.57 -7.24 0.98
N ARG A 373 -11.66 -5.91 0.86
CA ARG A 373 -12.86 -5.22 0.41
C ARG A 373 -12.79 -4.38 -0.86
N HIS A 374 -11.75 -4.52 -1.69
CA HIS A 374 -11.64 -3.70 -2.90
C HIS A 374 -11.86 -4.53 -4.16
N VAL A 375 -12.97 -4.24 -4.83
CA VAL A 375 -13.28 -4.73 -6.19
C VAL A 375 -13.01 -3.59 -7.17
N SER A 376 -12.34 -3.90 -8.27
CA SER A 376 -12.11 -2.99 -9.39
C SER A 376 -12.67 -3.57 -10.67
N VAL A 377 -13.35 -2.74 -11.45
CA VAL A 377 -13.79 -3.03 -12.81
C VAL A 377 -12.85 -2.28 -13.75
N ASP A 378 -12.04 -3.01 -14.49
CA ASP A 378 -11.16 -2.48 -15.51
C ASP A 378 -11.85 -2.65 -16.87
N ILE A 379 -12.01 -1.55 -17.60
CA ILE A 379 -12.55 -1.53 -18.95
C ILE A 379 -11.37 -1.22 -19.87
N ILE A 380 -10.97 -2.19 -20.68
CA ILE A 380 -9.73 -2.17 -21.44
C ILE A 380 -10.07 -2.15 -22.93
N ASP A 381 -9.59 -1.15 -23.66
CA ASP A 381 -9.70 -1.13 -25.12
C ASP A 381 -8.59 -2.03 -25.67
N GLN A 382 -8.98 -3.11 -26.34
CA GLN A 382 -8.02 -4.09 -26.86
C GLN A 382 -7.13 -3.52 -27.96
N ARG A 383 -7.59 -2.49 -28.68
CA ARG A 383 -6.83 -1.89 -29.79
C ARG A 383 -5.78 -0.93 -29.29
N SER A 384 -6.16 -0.03 -28.38
CA SER A 384 -5.27 1.03 -27.87
C SER A 384 -4.51 0.62 -26.61
N GLY A 385 -4.96 -0.41 -25.89
CA GLY A 385 -4.42 -0.81 -24.58
C GLY A 385 -4.82 0.13 -23.43
N ILE A 386 -5.65 1.14 -23.72
CA ILE A 386 -6.13 2.11 -22.73
C ILE A 386 -6.98 1.41 -21.68
N VAL A 387 -6.80 1.81 -20.43
CA VAL A 387 -7.52 1.28 -19.27
C VAL A 387 -8.33 2.37 -18.58
N ARG A 388 -9.63 2.11 -18.41
CA ARG A 388 -10.54 2.88 -17.57
C ARG A 388 -10.95 2.01 -16.40
N ARG A 389 -10.47 2.38 -15.22
CA ARG A 389 -10.66 1.61 -14.00
C ARG A 389 -11.70 2.29 -13.11
N CYS A 390 -12.70 1.53 -12.71
CA CYS A 390 -13.71 1.93 -11.74
C CYS A 390 -13.47 1.12 -10.46
N GLN A 391 -13.26 1.79 -9.33
CA GLN A 391 -13.05 1.15 -8.03
C GLN A 391 -14.17 1.46 -7.05
N ASP A 392 -14.47 0.48 -6.22
CA ASP A 392 -15.20 0.69 -4.96
C ASP A 392 -14.14 0.86 -3.85
N VAL A 393 -14.14 2.04 -3.19
CA VAL A 393 -13.37 2.29 -1.97
C VAL A 393 -14.38 2.31 -0.84
N ASN A 394 -14.81 1.11 -0.45
CA ASN A 394 -15.79 0.98 0.60
C ASN A 394 -15.30 1.62 1.89
N ASP A 395 -16.17 2.45 2.46
CA ASP A 395 -16.14 2.72 3.89
C ASP A 395 -16.24 1.38 4.63
N HIS A 396 -15.49 1.21 5.71
CA HIS A 396 -15.34 -0.06 6.43
C HIS A 396 -16.67 -0.65 6.93
N SER A 397 -17.78 0.07 6.78
CA SER A 397 -19.13 -0.29 7.18
C SER A 397 -19.96 -1.05 6.13
N LYS A 398 -19.61 -1.04 4.83
CA LYS A 398 -20.46 -1.66 3.78
C LYS A 398 -19.84 -2.90 3.12
N PRO A 399 -20.66 -3.92 2.75
CA PRO A 399 -20.19 -5.04 1.94
C PRO A 399 -19.71 -4.54 0.58
N CYS A 400 -18.69 -5.21 0.02
CA CYS A 400 -18.14 -4.89 -1.30
C CYS A 400 -19.20 -4.95 -2.35
N THR A 401 -19.48 -3.81 -2.96
CA THR A 401 -20.32 -3.79 -4.13
C THR A 401 -19.46 -3.58 -5.35
N ILE A 402 -19.86 -4.17 -6.46
CA ILE A 402 -19.38 -3.69 -7.74
C ILE A 402 -19.91 -2.26 -7.89
N PRO A 403 -19.13 -1.34 -8.45
CA PRO A 403 -19.62 -0.01 -8.79
C PRO A 403 -20.77 -0.12 -9.81
N ALA A 404 -21.99 -0.31 -9.33
CA ALA A 404 -23.17 -0.66 -10.14
C ALA A 404 -23.51 0.42 -11.17
N ASN A 405 -23.10 1.67 -10.90
CA ASN A 405 -23.22 2.79 -11.81
C ASN A 405 -22.49 2.56 -13.14
N VAL A 406 -21.44 1.72 -13.17
CA VAL A 406 -20.71 1.36 -14.39
C VAL A 406 -21.63 0.67 -15.39
N PHE A 407 -22.56 -0.15 -14.92
CA PHE A 407 -23.43 -0.97 -15.76
C PHE A 407 -24.81 -0.35 -16.04
N LYS A 408 -25.11 0.84 -15.51
CA LYS A 408 -26.41 1.50 -15.70
C LYS A 408 -26.67 1.97 -17.13
N ARG A 409 -25.61 2.27 -17.89
CA ARG A 409 -25.70 2.64 -19.31
C ARG A 409 -25.37 1.43 -20.16
N THR A 410 -26.29 1.06 -21.06
CA THR A 410 -26.22 -0.20 -21.81
C THR A 410 -25.48 -0.08 -23.14
N GLU A 411 -25.28 1.12 -23.66
CA GLU A 411 -24.74 1.37 -25.01
C GLU A 411 -23.37 0.69 -25.23
N TRP A 412 -22.41 0.92 -24.33
CA TRP A 412 -21.05 0.37 -24.43
C TRP A 412 -20.96 -1.13 -24.08
N LEU A 413 -22.01 -1.72 -23.49
CA LEU A 413 -22.00 -3.14 -23.13
C LEU A 413 -21.98 -4.04 -24.37
N ALA A 414 -22.51 -3.54 -25.49
CA ALA A 414 -22.45 -4.23 -26.77
C ALA A 414 -21.00 -4.32 -27.32
N ASP A 415 -20.11 -3.42 -26.91
CA ASP A 415 -18.73 -3.41 -27.39
C ASP A 415 -17.82 -4.40 -26.63
N ILE A 416 -18.33 -5.01 -25.55
CA ILE A 416 -17.59 -5.98 -24.74
C ILE A 416 -17.52 -7.32 -25.46
N VAL A 417 -16.31 -7.69 -25.88
CA VAL A 417 -16.02 -8.95 -26.59
C VAL A 417 -15.30 -9.98 -25.71
N GLU A 418 -14.58 -9.52 -24.68
CA GLU A 418 -13.90 -10.37 -23.71
C GLU A 418 -14.26 -9.99 -22.28
N CYS A 419 -14.37 -10.99 -21.41
CA CYS A 419 -14.61 -10.78 -19.99
C CYS A 419 -13.63 -11.59 -19.14
N THR A 420 -13.01 -11.00 -18.14
CA THR A 420 -12.19 -11.69 -17.13
C THR A 420 -12.77 -11.50 -15.75
N LEU A 421 -13.07 -12.60 -15.08
CA LEU A 421 -13.70 -12.63 -13.77
C LEU A 421 -12.81 -13.40 -12.78
N PHE A 422 -12.57 -12.81 -11.61
CA PHE A 422 -11.84 -13.47 -10.54
C PHE A 422 -12.82 -14.25 -9.66
N ALA A 423 -12.48 -15.51 -9.35
CA ALA A 423 -13.33 -16.40 -8.55
C ALA A 423 -13.69 -15.79 -7.20
N SER A 424 -12.74 -15.10 -6.55
CA SER A 424 -12.95 -14.41 -5.28
C SER A 424 -13.97 -13.27 -5.34
N VAL A 425 -14.30 -12.76 -6.54
CA VAL A 425 -15.35 -11.77 -6.77
C VAL A 425 -16.67 -12.46 -7.10
N CYS A 426 -16.66 -13.51 -7.93
CA CYS A 426 -17.86 -14.27 -8.30
C CYS A 426 -18.53 -14.98 -7.13
N MET A 427 -17.77 -15.33 -6.10
CA MET A 427 -18.30 -15.92 -4.86
C MET A 427 -19.05 -14.92 -3.97
N GLN A 428 -19.13 -13.64 -4.36
CA GLN A 428 -20.00 -12.67 -3.72
C GLN A 428 -21.32 -12.64 -4.50
N ASP A 429 -22.41 -13.14 -3.89
CA ASP A 429 -23.73 -13.34 -4.53
C ASP A 429 -24.25 -12.08 -5.25
N GLU A 430 -23.90 -10.89 -4.75
CA GLU A 430 -24.31 -9.63 -5.37
C GLU A 430 -23.68 -9.35 -6.74
N LEU A 431 -22.54 -9.96 -7.10
CA LEU A 431 -21.89 -9.70 -8.39
C LEU A 431 -22.74 -10.20 -9.55
N LEU A 432 -23.18 -11.45 -9.46
CA LEU A 432 -23.85 -12.15 -10.55
C LEU A 432 -25.24 -11.60 -10.78
N LEU A 433 -25.88 -11.11 -9.73
CA LEU A 433 -27.17 -10.44 -9.81
C LEU A 433 -27.08 -9.05 -10.46
N ARG A 434 -25.91 -8.40 -10.44
CA ARG A 434 -25.72 -7.03 -10.93
C ARG A 434 -25.05 -6.94 -12.29
N LEU A 435 -24.38 -7.99 -12.76
CA LEU A 435 -23.76 -7.96 -14.07
C LEU A 435 -24.85 -8.05 -15.15
N PRO A 436 -24.96 -7.06 -16.05
CA PRO A 436 -25.97 -7.08 -17.10
C PRO A 436 -25.66 -8.18 -18.12
N ARG A 437 -26.65 -8.50 -18.95
CA ARG A 437 -26.45 -9.34 -20.14
C ARG A 437 -25.37 -8.73 -21.05
N LEU A 438 -24.37 -9.52 -21.42
CA LEU A 438 -23.29 -9.09 -22.32
C LEU A 438 -23.39 -9.89 -23.64
N PRO A 439 -24.14 -9.39 -24.64
CA PRO A 439 -24.54 -10.18 -25.80
C PRO A 439 -23.38 -10.55 -26.73
N ASN A 440 -22.30 -9.78 -26.75
CA ASN A 440 -21.20 -9.92 -27.70
C ASN A 440 -19.93 -10.54 -27.09
N VAL A 441 -19.97 -10.98 -25.84
CA VAL A 441 -18.84 -11.63 -25.18
C VAL A 441 -18.60 -13.00 -25.80
N LYS A 442 -17.46 -13.16 -26.48
CA LYS A 442 -17.04 -14.40 -27.13
C LYS A 442 -16.08 -15.21 -26.28
N LYS A 443 -15.29 -14.55 -25.43
CA LYS A 443 -14.30 -15.19 -24.56
C LYS A 443 -14.49 -14.77 -23.11
N VAL A 444 -14.55 -15.75 -22.23
CA VAL A 444 -14.61 -15.54 -20.78
C VAL A 444 -13.40 -16.19 -20.13
N THR A 445 -12.66 -15.42 -19.34
CA THR A 445 -11.52 -15.91 -18.55
C THR A 445 -11.88 -15.91 -17.08
N PHE A 446 -11.91 -17.09 -16.46
CA PHE A 446 -12.12 -17.25 -15.03
C PHE A 446 -10.79 -17.46 -14.32
N VAL A 447 -10.44 -16.53 -13.42
CA VAL A 447 -9.18 -16.56 -12.67
C VAL A 447 -9.43 -17.14 -11.28
N LEU A 448 -8.85 -18.31 -11.00
CA LEU A 448 -8.89 -19.02 -9.73
C LEU A 448 -7.85 -18.41 -8.78
N ASP A 449 -8.27 -17.41 -8.01
CA ASP A 449 -7.42 -16.64 -7.09
C ASP A 449 -7.71 -16.89 -5.59
N SER A 450 -8.80 -17.60 -5.29
CA SER A 450 -9.16 -18.08 -3.95
C SER A 450 -9.52 -19.56 -3.97
N GLU A 451 -9.65 -20.18 -2.80
CA GLU A 451 -10.22 -21.53 -2.72
C GLU A 451 -11.67 -21.50 -3.20
N LEU A 452 -12.00 -22.33 -4.18
CA LEU A 452 -13.37 -22.53 -4.64
C LEU A 452 -14.11 -23.26 -3.51
N GLN A 453 -14.92 -22.54 -2.75
CA GLN A 453 -15.89 -23.18 -1.89
C GLN A 453 -17.09 -23.55 -2.76
N ALA A 454 -17.55 -24.80 -2.69
CA ALA A 454 -18.75 -25.28 -3.39
C ALA A 454 -20.05 -24.69 -2.81
N LYS A 455 -20.03 -23.42 -2.38
CA LYS A 455 -21.26 -22.71 -2.04
C LYS A 455 -22.04 -22.49 -3.31
N ALA A 456 -23.35 -22.73 -3.23
CA ALA A 456 -24.27 -22.46 -4.31
C ALA A 456 -24.17 -20.98 -4.67
N VAL A 457 -23.62 -20.71 -5.84
CA VAL A 457 -23.53 -19.38 -6.42
C VAL A 457 -24.95 -18.95 -6.78
N GLN A 458 -25.46 -17.88 -6.15
CA GLN A 458 -26.80 -17.37 -6.45
C GLN A 458 -26.76 -16.43 -7.66
N GLY A 459 -27.19 -16.93 -8.81
CA GLY A 459 -27.31 -16.15 -10.05
C GLY A 459 -26.56 -16.78 -11.22
N SER A 460 -26.87 -16.29 -12.41
CA SER A 460 -26.27 -16.78 -13.66
C SER A 460 -25.77 -15.60 -14.49
N LEU A 461 -24.55 -15.72 -15.00
CA LEU A 461 -24.00 -14.88 -16.05
C LEU A 461 -24.77 -15.13 -17.35
N ASP A 462 -25.21 -14.06 -17.99
CA ASP A 462 -25.92 -14.09 -19.27
C ASP A 462 -25.00 -13.59 -20.39
N PHE A 463 -24.23 -14.52 -20.94
CA PHE A 463 -23.32 -14.29 -22.06
C PHE A 463 -23.68 -15.24 -23.22
N PRO A 464 -24.66 -14.88 -24.07
CA PRO A 464 -25.24 -15.79 -25.06
C PRO A 464 -24.27 -16.18 -26.20
N SER A 465 -23.21 -15.40 -26.43
CA SER A 465 -22.27 -15.57 -27.55
C SER A 465 -20.93 -16.19 -27.14
N VAL A 466 -20.83 -16.79 -25.96
CA VAL A 466 -19.55 -17.35 -25.47
C VAL A 466 -19.14 -18.55 -26.31
N GLN A 467 -17.96 -18.45 -26.89
CA GLN A 467 -17.33 -19.50 -27.70
C GLN A 467 -16.16 -20.15 -26.96
N LEU A 468 -15.44 -19.37 -26.14
CA LEU A 468 -14.23 -19.79 -25.44
C LEU A 468 -14.33 -19.50 -23.95
N LEU A 469 -14.21 -20.55 -23.13
CA LEU A 469 -14.05 -20.44 -21.68
C LEU A 469 -12.60 -20.77 -21.31
N VAL A 470 -11.88 -19.78 -20.78
CA VAL A 470 -10.50 -19.92 -20.29
C VAL A 470 -10.50 -20.02 -18.77
N LEU A 471 -9.84 -21.05 -18.25
CA LEU A 471 -9.62 -21.23 -16.82
C LEU A 471 -8.16 -20.93 -16.49
N ALA A 472 -7.93 -19.86 -15.74
CA ALA A 472 -6.61 -19.40 -15.35
C ALA A 472 -6.41 -19.53 -13.82
N SER A 473 -5.21 -19.85 -13.36
CA SER A 473 -4.88 -19.87 -11.93
C SER A 473 -3.82 -18.83 -11.62
N ARG A 474 -3.94 -18.17 -10.45
CA ARG A 474 -3.02 -17.14 -10.01
C ARG A 474 -2.46 -17.47 -8.62
N GLY A 475 -1.35 -18.21 -8.54
CA GLY A 475 -0.68 -18.51 -7.27
C GLY A 475 0.58 -19.37 -7.40
N THR A 476 1.46 -19.29 -6.40
CA THR A 476 2.72 -20.06 -6.28
C THR A 476 2.56 -21.31 -5.41
N SER A 477 1.44 -21.48 -4.72
CA SER A 477 1.14 -22.73 -4.03
C SER A 477 0.54 -23.71 -5.02
N SER A 478 1.16 -24.89 -5.12
CA SER A 478 0.72 -26.04 -5.90
C SER A 478 -0.62 -26.56 -5.38
N ARG A 479 -1.71 -25.82 -5.63
CA ARG A 479 -3.06 -26.24 -5.32
C ARG A 479 -3.56 -27.13 -6.45
N ARG A 480 -3.92 -28.37 -6.11
CA ARG A 480 -4.64 -29.27 -7.00
C ARG A 480 -6.09 -28.79 -7.05
N ILE A 481 -6.53 -28.35 -8.22
CA ILE A 481 -7.93 -27.99 -8.47
C ILE A 481 -8.51 -29.11 -9.32
N ARG A 482 -9.53 -29.80 -8.81
CA ARG A 482 -10.16 -30.89 -9.56
C ARG A 482 -10.94 -30.30 -10.73
N ILE A 483 -10.79 -30.88 -11.91
CA ILE A 483 -11.51 -30.45 -13.12
C ILE A 483 -13.03 -30.45 -12.89
N ALA A 484 -13.54 -31.42 -12.12
CA ALA A 484 -14.95 -31.53 -11.76
C ALA A 484 -15.47 -30.32 -10.97
N ASP A 485 -14.67 -29.77 -10.04
CA ASP A 485 -15.06 -28.59 -9.26
C ASP A 485 -15.17 -27.36 -10.15
N VAL A 486 -14.25 -27.24 -11.12
CA VAL A 486 -14.26 -26.13 -12.08
C VAL A 486 -15.41 -26.25 -13.06
N ALA A 487 -15.70 -27.45 -13.57
CA ALA A 487 -16.84 -27.69 -14.45
C ALA A 487 -18.17 -27.42 -13.73
N THR A 488 -18.29 -27.85 -12.47
CA THR A 488 -19.47 -27.59 -11.64
C THR A 488 -19.65 -26.10 -11.39
N PHE A 489 -18.58 -25.40 -11.03
CA PHE A 489 -18.60 -23.96 -10.84
C PHE A 489 -18.97 -23.21 -12.13
N ALA A 490 -18.38 -23.58 -13.27
CA ALA A 490 -18.74 -22.99 -14.57
C ALA A 490 -20.23 -23.20 -14.89
N ARG A 491 -20.75 -24.42 -14.74
CA ARG A 491 -22.18 -24.70 -14.96
C ARG A 491 -23.09 -23.93 -14.01
N ALA A 492 -22.66 -23.71 -12.77
CA ALA A 492 -23.42 -22.90 -11.82
C ALA A 492 -23.42 -21.42 -12.20
N CYS A 493 -22.31 -20.91 -12.74
CA CYS A 493 -22.17 -19.50 -13.10
C CYS A 493 -22.76 -19.14 -14.47
N PHE A 494 -22.91 -20.06 -15.42
CA PHE A 494 -23.36 -19.75 -16.78
C PHE A 494 -24.70 -20.42 -17.10
N ASN A 495 -25.63 -19.67 -17.71
CA ASN A 495 -26.92 -20.21 -18.09
C ASN A 495 -26.71 -21.24 -19.21
N CYS A 496 -26.93 -22.52 -18.91
CA CYS A 496 -26.49 -23.67 -19.72
C CYS A 496 -26.92 -23.65 -21.20
N ARG A 497 -27.94 -22.86 -21.58
CA ARG A 497 -28.37 -22.73 -22.99
C ARG A 497 -27.32 -22.08 -23.90
N ALA A 498 -26.39 -21.29 -23.36
CA ALA A 498 -25.29 -20.72 -24.13
C ALA A 498 -24.14 -21.72 -24.37
N LEU A 499 -24.14 -22.87 -23.68
CA LEU A 499 -23.01 -23.80 -23.65
C LEU A 499 -23.20 -25.06 -24.50
N ASP A 500 -23.99 -25.02 -25.58
CA ASP A 500 -24.23 -26.24 -26.37
C ASP A 500 -22.92 -26.87 -26.89
N ARG A 501 -21.84 -26.09 -27.19
CA ARG A 501 -20.45 -26.57 -27.41
C ARG A 501 -19.34 -25.48 -27.26
N PRO A 502 -19.12 -24.82 -26.12
CA PRO A 502 -18.01 -23.90 -25.94
C PRO A 502 -16.69 -24.68 -25.90
N GLU A 503 -15.65 -24.15 -26.54
CA GLU A 503 -14.30 -24.65 -26.35
C GLU A 503 -13.85 -24.27 -24.93
N VAL A 504 -13.56 -25.26 -24.10
CA VAL A 504 -13.00 -25.02 -22.76
C VAL A 504 -11.49 -25.19 -22.86
N ARG A 505 -10.74 -24.11 -22.63
CA ARG A 505 -9.28 -24.13 -22.54
C ARG A 505 -8.85 -23.88 -21.11
N VAL A 506 -7.87 -24.64 -20.65
CA VAL A 506 -7.24 -24.40 -19.34
C VAL A 506 -5.86 -23.80 -19.60
N GLU A 507 -5.67 -22.56 -19.17
CA GLU A 507 -4.41 -21.84 -19.34
C GLU A 507 -3.72 -21.68 -17.99
N ALA A 508 -2.61 -22.35 -17.83
CA ALA A 508 -1.79 -22.26 -16.63
C ALA A 508 -0.85 -21.05 -16.73
N VAL A 509 -1.18 -19.95 -16.05
CA VAL A 509 -0.29 -18.76 -15.93
C VAL A 509 0.92 -19.08 -15.02
N HIS A 510 0.80 -20.11 -14.19
CA HIS A 510 1.84 -20.74 -13.36
C HIS A 510 1.60 -22.27 -13.37
N PRO A 511 2.57 -23.14 -13.05
CA PRO A 511 2.38 -24.59 -13.10
C PRO A 511 1.23 -25.04 -12.19
N VAL A 512 0.08 -25.34 -12.79
CA VAL A 512 -1.08 -25.95 -12.14
C VAL A 512 -1.06 -27.42 -12.48
N VAL A 513 -1.09 -28.28 -11.47
CA VAL A 513 -1.37 -29.70 -11.67
C VAL A 513 -2.89 -29.87 -11.64
N LEU A 514 -3.49 -30.03 -12.82
CA LEU A 514 -4.87 -30.50 -12.94
C LEU A 514 -4.90 -31.98 -12.54
N VAL A 515 -5.81 -32.32 -11.64
CA VAL A 515 -6.01 -33.69 -11.13
C VAL A 515 -7.41 -34.16 -11.47
#